data_AF-A0A9W9ASY3-F1
#
_entry.id   AF-A0A9W9ASY3-F1
#
_cell.length_a   1.000
_cell.length_b   1.000
_cell.length_c   1.000
_cell.angle_alpha   90.00
_cell.angle_beta   90.00
_cell.angle_gamma   90.00
#
_symmetry.space_group_name_H-M   'P 1'
#
loop_
_entity.id
_entity.type
_entity.pdbx_description
1 polymer ?
#
loop_
_entity_poly.entity_id
_entity_poly.type
_entity_poly.pdbx_seq_one_letter_code
_entity_poly.pdbx_strand_id
1 'polypeptide(L)'
;MFIPYSEQDKQLNPTGNAWLQDRIVAFQRQRSPLSYAVRQTVVKFNDQMTEADKKTVVKHFIPWIRIFRQVTTNILTHGDQSGRGMTRAQSIEYLNWLIEKLKINQTQLKRPDVNPKHDRYSYEVWISWAVDTICDWPENLFQGQSTGDGGGNKVDIPKSLYTTPALQQRVQEARTKLKEFIQGLDVEHEIGDAPPIMYEEYIPGEDEWYLPYP
;
A
#
# COMPACT_ATOMS: atom_id res chain seq x y z
N MET A 1 2.19 -15.07 -5.20
CA MET A 1 1.71 -14.43 -6.46
C MET A 1 1.98 -15.42 -7.56
N PHE A 2 1.01 -15.67 -8.42
CA PHE A 2 1.17 -16.54 -9.58
C PHE A 2 0.99 -15.70 -10.84
N ILE A 3 1.94 -15.84 -11.77
CA ILE A 3 1.87 -15.23 -13.10
C ILE A 3 1.62 -16.38 -14.07
N PRO A 4 0.45 -16.47 -14.72
CA PRO A 4 0.13 -17.59 -15.59
C PRO A 4 1.08 -17.66 -16.79
N TYR A 5 1.31 -18.89 -17.26
CA TYR A 5 2.22 -19.21 -18.33
C TYR A 5 1.46 -19.54 -19.64
N SER A 6 2.01 -19.16 -20.78
CA SER A 6 1.57 -19.58 -22.11
C SER A 6 1.95 -21.05 -22.41
N GLU A 7 1.35 -21.70 -23.42
CA GLU A 7 1.75 -23.07 -23.78
C GLU A 7 3.19 -23.16 -24.31
N GLN A 8 3.72 -22.08 -24.90
CA GLN A 8 5.13 -21.99 -25.27
C GLN A 8 6.07 -22.03 -24.04
N ASP A 9 5.59 -21.55 -22.88
CA ASP A 9 6.33 -21.56 -21.62
C ASP A 9 6.51 -22.95 -21.02
N LYS A 10 5.66 -23.91 -21.37
CA LYS A 10 5.75 -25.30 -20.91
C LYS A 10 6.76 -26.13 -21.72
N GLN A 11 7.08 -25.69 -22.94
CA GLN A 11 7.85 -26.47 -23.91
C GLN A 11 9.32 -26.03 -24.06
N LEU A 12 9.69 -24.87 -23.54
CA LEU A 12 11.05 -24.33 -23.68
C LEU A 12 11.80 -24.38 -22.35
N ASN A 13 12.78 -25.29 -22.27
CA ASN A 13 13.92 -25.17 -21.38
C ASN A 13 14.77 -23.99 -21.90
N PRO A 14 14.72 -22.78 -21.30
CA PRO A 14 15.31 -21.62 -21.95
C PRO A 14 16.74 -21.47 -21.45
N THR A 15 17.69 -22.04 -22.19
CA THR A 15 19.04 -21.51 -22.21
C THR A 15 19.01 -20.13 -22.89
N GLY A 16 18.56 -19.11 -22.15
CA GLY A 16 18.52 -17.73 -22.63
C GLY A 16 17.49 -16.86 -21.90
N ASN A 17 17.79 -15.57 -21.80
CA ASN A 17 16.94 -14.53 -21.20
C ASN A 17 15.65 -14.23 -22.00
N ALA A 18 15.23 -15.10 -22.92
CA ALA A 18 14.06 -14.90 -23.78
C ALA A 18 12.77 -14.72 -22.96
N TRP A 19 12.64 -15.43 -21.86
CA TRP A 19 11.49 -15.35 -20.96
C TRP A 19 11.29 -13.96 -20.31
N LEU A 20 12.33 -13.12 -20.28
CA LEU A 20 12.21 -11.73 -19.82
C LEU A 20 11.42 -10.86 -20.80
N GLN A 21 11.31 -11.30 -22.07
CA GLN A 21 10.55 -10.60 -23.12
C GLN A 21 9.08 -11.01 -23.16
N ASP A 22 8.71 -12.06 -22.43
CA ASP A 22 7.32 -12.47 -22.29
C ASP A 22 6.51 -11.38 -21.59
N ARG A 23 5.30 -11.13 -22.10
CA ARG A 23 4.36 -10.16 -21.53
C ARG A 23 3.62 -10.74 -20.35
N ILE A 24 3.35 -9.88 -19.38
CA ILE A 24 2.53 -10.23 -18.23
C ILE A 24 1.08 -9.96 -18.61
N VAL A 25 0.26 -11.00 -18.57
CA VAL A 25 -1.15 -10.96 -18.98
C VAL A 25 -2.11 -10.99 -17.80
N ALA A 26 -1.65 -11.39 -16.62
CA ALA A 26 -2.43 -11.35 -15.38
C ALA A 26 -1.54 -11.30 -14.14
N PHE A 27 -2.09 -10.73 -13.06
CA PHE A 27 -1.55 -10.82 -11.71
C PHE A 27 -2.57 -11.47 -10.79
N GLN A 28 -2.16 -12.53 -10.09
CA GLN A 28 -2.94 -13.08 -8.99
C GLN A 28 -2.12 -13.02 -7.71
N ARG A 29 -2.63 -12.28 -6.72
CA ARG A 29 -2.02 -12.19 -5.39
C ARG A 29 -3.08 -12.08 -4.31
N GLN A 30 -2.96 -12.94 -3.31
CA GLN A 30 -3.58 -12.75 -2.02
C GLN A 30 -2.62 -11.95 -1.13
N ARG A 31 -3.14 -10.95 -0.43
CA ARG A 31 -2.34 -10.12 0.48
C ARG A 31 -1.78 -10.99 1.62
N SER A 32 -0.47 -10.93 1.82
CA SER A 32 0.19 -11.49 3.00
C SER A 32 0.08 -10.53 4.18
N PRO A 33 0.13 -11.02 5.43
CA PRO A 33 0.24 -10.14 6.59
C PRO A 33 1.45 -9.21 6.47
N LEU A 34 1.31 -7.97 6.97
CA LEU A 34 2.38 -6.99 6.97
C LEU A 34 3.66 -7.56 7.59
N SER A 35 4.79 -7.46 6.89
CA SER A 35 6.05 -8.02 7.37
C SER A 35 6.49 -7.39 8.69
N TYR A 36 7.15 -8.17 9.54
CA TYR A 36 7.66 -7.68 10.82
C TYR A 36 8.63 -6.50 10.64
N ALA A 37 9.46 -6.54 9.60
CA ALA A 37 10.40 -5.46 9.30
C ALA A 37 9.68 -4.14 9.01
N VAL A 38 8.62 -4.18 8.18
CA VAL A 38 7.79 -3.00 7.90
C VAL A 38 7.12 -2.49 9.18
N ARG A 39 6.52 -3.38 9.99
CA ARG A 39 5.91 -2.98 11.28
C ARG A 39 6.91 -2.22 12.17
N GLN A 40 8.13 -2.74 12.30
CA GLN A 40 9.18 -2.09 13.10
C GLN A 40 9.61 -0.73 12.56
N THR A 41 9.48 -0.48 11.26
CA THR A 41 9.75 0.85 10.68
C THR A 41 8.66 1.87 11.09
N VAL A 42 7.41 1.44 11.14
CA VAL A 42 6.25 2.30 11.41
C VAL A 42 6.12 2.65 12.90
N VAL A 43 6.39 1.68 13.78
CA VAL A 43 6.32 1.84 15.25
C VAL A 43 7.29 2.93 15.77
N LYS A 44 8.40 3.18 15.06
CA LYS A 44 9.40 4.20 15.44
C LYS A 44 8.91 5.65 15.31
N PHE A 45 7.73 5.89 14.72
CA PHE A 45 7.28 7.25 14.40
C PHE A 45 6.50 7.95 15.52
N ASN A 46 6.39 7.41 16.74
CA ASN A 46 5.60 8.08 17.78
C ASN A 46 6.05 7.78 19.21
N ASP A 47 6.90 8.64 19.76
CA ASP A 47 7.21 8.67 21.20
C ASP A 47 6.00 9.12 22.07
N GLN A 48 4.93 9.60 21.43
CA GLN A 48 3.70 10.08 22.09
C GLN A 48 2.54 9.08 22.09
N MET A 49 2.78 7.82 21.70
CA MET A 49 1.74 6.79 21.65
C MET A 49 1.41 6.18 23.01
N THR A 50 0.12 6.03 23.30
CA THR A 50 -0.33 5.27 24.47
C THR A 50 -0.02 3.78 24.32
N GLU A 51 0.05 3.03 25.42
CA GLU A 51 0.20 1.57 25.37
C GLU A 51 -0.96 0.87 24.63
N ALA A 52 -2.14 1.50 24.60
CA ALA A 52 -3.26 1.01 23.80
C ALA A 52 -2.98 1.19 22.29
N ASP A 53 -2.43 2.33 21.88
CA ASP A 53 -2.07 2.60 20.48
C ASP A 53 -0.98 1.65 19.98
N LYS A 54 0.01 1.33 20.82
CA LYS A 54 1.08 0.37 20.48
C LYS A 54 0.57 -1.05 20.25
N LYS A 55 -0.61 -1.40 20.76
CA LYS A 55 -1.29 -2.70 20.54
C LYS A 55 -2.19 -2.70 19.31
N THR A 56 -2.41 -1.54 18.67
CA THR A 56 -3.25 -1.45 17.47
C THR A 56 -2.55 -1.97 16.21
N VAL A 57 -3.33 -2.44 15.26
CA VAL A 57 -2.85 -2.90 13.94
C VAL A 57 -2.32 -1.72 13.14
N VAL A 58 -1.26 -1.93 12.36
CA VAL A 58 -0.73 -0.95 11.39
C VAL A 58 -1.68 -0.81 10.21
N LYS A 59 -1.94 0.42 9.78
CA LYS A 59 -2.99 0.82 8.84
C LYS A 59 -2.45 1.65 7.68
N HIS A 60 -3.26 1.89 6.65
CA HIS A 60 -2.86 2.56 5.40
C HIS A 60 -3.66 3.82 5.13
N PHE A 61 -3.00 4.95 4.86
CA PHE A 61 -3.70 6.17 4.42
C PHE A 61 -4.38 6.00 3.05
N ILE A 62 -3.68 5.33 2.13
CA ILE A 62 -4.23 4.85 0.85
C ILE A 62 -4.29 3.32 0.92
N PRO A 63 -5.48 2.71 0.74
CA PRO A 63 -5.65 1.27 0.88
C PRO A 63 -4.64 0.47 0.03
N TRP A 64 -4.03 -0.55 0.65
CA TRP A 64 -3.15 -1.51 -0.03
C TRP A 64 -3.73 -1.99 -1.35
N ILE A 65 -5.03 -2.33 -1.37
CA ILE A 65 -5.69 -2.89 -2.56
C ILE A 65 -5.78 -1.87 -3.70
N ARG A 66 -5.88 -0.57 -3.42
CA ARG A 66 -5.91 0.48 -4.45
C ARG A 66 -4.53 0.61 -5.10
N ILE A 67 -3.48 0.66 -4.29
CA ILE A 67 -2.09 0.71 -4.77
C ILE A 67 -1.79 -0.55 -5.60
N PHE A 68 -2.11 -1.73 -5.07
CA PHE A 68 -1.92 -3.01 -5.75
C PHE A 68 -2.62 -3.05 -7.11
N ARG A 69 -3.91 -2.69 -7.15
CA ARG A 69 -4.69 -2.67 -8.39
C ARG A 69 -4.10 -1.71 -9.40
N GLN A 70 -3.68 -0.51 -9.00
CA GLN A 70 -3.14 0.45 -9.95
C GLN A 70 -1.76 0.05 -10.45
N VAL A 71 -0.85 -0.39 -9.58
CA VAL A 71 0.48 -0.87 -9.97
C VAL A 71 0.35 -2.04 -10.95
N THR A 72 -0.50 -3.02 -10.64
CA THR A 72 -0.74 -4.15 -11.55
C THR A 72 -1.44 -3.74 -12.83
N THR A 73 -2.39 -2.80 -12.79
CA THR A 73 -3.01 -2.23 -14.01
C THR A 73 -1.96 -1.61 -14.92
N ASN A 74 -1.06 -0.80 -14.37
CA ASN A 74 0.02 -0.18 -15.14
C ASN A 74 0.91 -1.25 -15.80
N ILE A 75 1.28 -2.30 -15.05
CA ILE A 75 2.03 -3.43 -15.62
C ILE A 75 1.24 -4.14 -16.72
N LEU A 76 -0.07 -4.32 -16.57
CA LEU A 76 -0.90 -5.06 -17.52
C LEU A 76 -1.30 -4.26 -18.77
N THR A 77 -1.14 -2.94 -18.77
CA THR A 77 -1.68 -2.07 -19.83
C THR A 77 -0.69 -1.06 -20.43
N HIS A 78 0.46 -0.79 -19.79
CA HIS A 78 1.40 0.26 -20.21
C HIS A 78 2.78 -0.29 -20.65
N GLY A 79 2.81 -1.45 -21.32
CA GLY A 79 4.05 -2.03 -21.85
C GLY A 79 4.51 -1.45 -23.18
N ASP A 80 3.59 -0.94 -24.00
CA ASP A 80 3.90 -0.25 -25.25
C ASP A 80 2.76 0.67 -25.70
N GLN A 81 2.97 1.37 -26.83
CA GLN A 81 2.00 2.27 -27.45
C GLN A 81 0.71 1.59 -27.92
N SER A 82 0.66 0.25 -27.95
CA SER A 82 -0.52 -0.51 -28.33
C SER A 82 -1.40 -0.92 -27.14
N GLY A 83 -1.07 -0.46 -25.93
CA GLY A 83 -1.83 -0.76 -24.70
C GLY A 83 -1.65 -2.19 -24.21
N ARG A 84 -0.60 -2.89 -24.68
CA ARG A 84 -0.28 -4.25 -24.22
C ARG A 84 0.49 -4.21 -22.91
N GLY A 85 0.33 -5.24 -22.09
CA GLY A 85 1.08 -5.38 -20.84
C GLY A 85 2.60 -5.39 -21.03
N MET A 86 3.29 -4.90 -20.01
CA MET A 86 4.74 -4.90 -19.89
C MET A 86 5.31 -6.31 -20.01
N THR A 87 6.50 -6.39 -20.59
CA THR A 87 7.34 -7.59 -20.47
C THR A 87 7.84 -7.74 -19.03
N ARG A 88 8.33 -8.93 -18.68
CA ARG A 88 8.96 -9.13 -17.37
C ARG A 88 10.15 -8.19 -17.16
N ALA A 89 10.99 -7.97 -18.18
CA ALA A 89 12.08 -6.99 -18.13
C ALA A 89 11.57 -5.56 -17.83
N GLN A 90 10.55 -5.10 -18.55
CA GLN A 90 9.95 -3.79 -18.35
C GLN A 90 9.35 -3.64 -16.95
N SER A 91 8.69 -4.70 -16.44
CA SER A 91 8.14 -4.68 -15.07
C SER A 91 9.22 -4.55 -14.00
N ILE A 92 10.41 -5.14 -14.22
CA ILE A 92 11.55 -5.00 -13.31
C ILE A 92 12.02 -3.54 -13.28
N GLU A 93 12.14 -2.91 -14.45
CA GLU A 93 12.55 -1.51 -14.58
C GLU A 93 11.54 -0.57 -13.93
N TYR A 94 10.25 -0.76 -14.21
CA TYR A 94 9.16 0.02 -13.63
C TYR A 94 9.12 -0.05 -12.10
N LEU A 95 9.18 -1.27 -11.54
CA LEU A 95 9.12 -1.45 -10.09
C LEU A 95 10.39 -0.96 -9.38
N ASN A 96 11.57 -1.11 -9.99
CA ASN A 96 12.80 -0.50 -9.45
C ASN A 96 12.71 1.03 -9.47
N TRP A 97 12.18 1.62 -10.54
CA TRP A 97 11.95 3.06 -10.62
C TRP A 97 11.01 3.55 -9.51
N LEU A 98 9.90 2.84 -9.26
CA LEU A 98 9.00 3.16 -8.14
C LEU A 98 9.71 3.07 -6.78
N ILE A 99 10.48 2.00 -6.55
CA ILE A 99 11.25 1.80 -5.32
C ILE A 99 12.23 2.95 -5.09
N GLU A 100 12.91 3.39 -6.14
CA GLU A 100 13.83 4.52 -6.09
C GLU A 100 13.11 5.84 -5.80
N LYS A 101 12.02 6.14 -6.52
CA LYS A 101 11.25 7.39 -6.36
C LYS A 101 10.59 7.50 -4.99
N LEU A 102 10.06 6.40 -4.47
CA LEU A 102 9.50 6.31 -3.12
C LEU A 102 10.59 6.22 -2.03
N LYS A 103 11.87 6.21 -2.41
CA LYS A 103 13.04 6.11 -1.51
C LYS A 103 12.92 4.95 -0.52
N ILE A 104 12.41 3.81 -1.00
CA ILE A 104 12.22 2.62 -0.19
C ILE A 104 13.58 2.06 0.24
N ASN A 105 13.81 1.96 1.56
CA ASN A 105 15.03 1.38 2.09
C ASN A 105 14.99 -0.16 2.00
N GLN A 106 15.58 -0.68 0.93
CA GLN A 106 15.57 -2.11 0.60
C GLN A 106 16.30 -2.98 1.64
N THR A 107 17.34 -2.45 2.29
CA THR A 107 18.09 -3.14 3.34
C THR A 107 17.24 -3.30 4.60
N GLN A 108 16.56 -2.24 5.01
CA GLN A 108 15.68 -2.25 6.18
C GLN A 108 14.48 -3.18 5.99
N LEU A 109 13.98 -3.29 4.75
CA LEU A 109 12.83 -4.12 4.39
C LEU A 109 13.20 -5.53 3.91
N LYS A 110 14.45 -5.97 4.17
CA LYS A 110 14.94 -7.33 3.88
C LYS A 110 14.64 -7.77 2.44
N ARG A 111 15.10 -6.98 1.46
CA ARG A 111 15.05 -7.40 0.05
C ARG A 111 15.58 -8.83 -0.11
N PRO A 112 14.87 -9.72 -0.82
CA PRO A 112 15.36 -11.07 -1.07
C PRO A 112 16.66 -11.00 -1.87
N ASP A 113 17.63 -11.83 -1.47
CA ASP A 113 18.92 -11.97 -2.16
C ASP A 113 18.76 -12.83 -3.41
N VAL A 114 18.00 -12.31 -4.37
CA VAL A 114 17.75 -12.93 -5.68
C VAL A 114 17.94 -11.91 -6.78
N ASN A 115 18.49 -12.36 -7.91
CA ASN A 115 18.55 -11.55 -9.12
C ASN A 115 17.28 -11.80 -9.95
N PRO A 116 16.37 -10.81 -10.10
CA PRO A 116 15.12 -11.01 -10.84
C PRO A 116 15.32 -11.27 -12.34
N LYS A 117 16.53 -11.15 -12.87
CA LYS A 117 16.86 -11.46 -14.27
C LYS A 117 17.52 -12.84 -14.44
N HIS A 118 17.80 -13.57 -13.36
CA HIS A 118 18.49 -14.86 -13.43
C HIS A 118 17.59 -15.98 -13.97
N ASP A 119 16.43 -16.14 -13.34
CA ASP A 119 15.46 -17.18 -13.67
C ASP A 119 14.04 -16.74 -13.25
N ARG A 120 13.04 -17.52 -13.68
CA ARG A 120 11.62 -17.21 -13.43
C ARG A 120 11.25 -17.26 -11.95
N TYR A 121 11.81 -18.19 -11.18
CA TYR A 121 11.55 -18.29 -9.75
C TYR A 121 12.11 -17.06 -9.02
N SER A 122 13.35 -16.68 -9.31
CA SER A 122 13.98 -15.46 -8.78
C SER A 122 13.17 -14.21 -9.12
N TYR A 123 12.62 -14.13 -10.34
CA TYR A 123 11.71 -13.07 -10.73
C TYR A 123 10.43 -13.06 -9.89
N GLU A 124 9.75 -14.20 -9.73
CA GLU A 124 8.50 -14.31 -8.97
C GLU A 124 8.68 -13.95 -7.49
N VAL A 125 9.77 -14.39 -6.86
CA VAL A 125 10.15 -14.02 -5.50
C VAL A 125 10.35 -12.51 -5.40
N TRP A 126 11.10 -11.93 -6.34
CA TRP A 126 11.43 -10.51 -6.34
C TRP A 126 10.21 -9.61 -6.62
N ILE A 127 9.40 -9.91 -7.65
CA ILE A 127 8.24 -9.09 -7.98
C ILE A 127 7.17 -9.13 -6.89
N SER A 128 7.03 -10.29 -6.25
CA SER A 128 6.23 -10.47 -5.04
C SER A 128 6.65 -9.50 -3.93
N TRP A 129 7.96 -9.45 -3.64
CA TRP A 129 8.51 -8.54 -2.64
C TRP A 129 8.37 -7.06 -3.07
N ALA A 130 8.65 -6.74 -4.33
CA ALA A 130 8.65 -5.37 -4.83
C ALA A 130 7.24 -4.76 -4.75
N VAL A 131 6.23 -5.49 -5.23
CA VAL A 131 4.83 -5.03 -5.19
C VAL A 131 4.35 -4.88 -3.75
N ASP A 132 4.59 -5.85 -2.88
CA ASP A 132 4.21 -5.75 -1.47
C ASP A 132 4.88 -4.54 -0.80
N THR A 133 6.17 -4.33 -1.06
CA THR A 133 6.93 -3.22 -0.46
C THR A 133 6.43 -1.85 -0.91
N ILE A 134 6.01 -1.72 -2.17
CA ILE A 134 5.39 -0.49 -2.69
C ILE A 134 4.03 -0.27 -2.04
N CYS A 135 3.20 -1.31 -1.92
CA CYS A 135 1.87 -1.20 -1.33
C CYS A 135 1.91 -0.96 0.19
N ASP A 136 2.91 -1.51 0.87
CA ASP A 136 3.19 -1.35 2.31
C ASP A 136 4.32 -0.33 2.56
N TRP A 137 4.42 0.68 1.69
CA TRP A 137 5.44 1.72 1.81
C TRP A 137 5.30 2.47 3.15
N PRO A 138 6.36 2.54 3.99
CA PRO A 138 6.25 3.03 5.37
C PRO A 138 5.66 4.44 5.55
N GLU A 139 5.84 5.35 4.60
CA GLU A 139 5.23 6.69 4.69
C GLU A 139 3.71 6.67 4.49
N ASN A 140 3.16 5.65 3.81
CA ASN A 140 1.72 5.43 3.69
C ASN A 140 1.11 4.74 4.92
N LEU A 141 1.93 4.36 5.91
CA LEU A 141 1.51 3.58 7.06
C LEU A 141 1.44 4.42 8.34
N PHE A 142 0.50 4.04 9.20
CA PHE A 142 0.40 4.57 10.55
C PHE A 142 -0.13 3.54 11.52
N GLN A 143 -0.08 3.87 12.80
CA GLN A 143 -0.65 3.07 13.88
C GLN A 143 -1.55 3.98 14.73
N GLY A 144 -2.59 3.41 15.35
CA GLY A 144 -3.57 4.15 16.16
C GLY A 144 -5.03 3.93 15.72
N GLN A 145 -5.96 4.58 16.42
CA GLN A 145 -7.38 4.49 16.11
C GLN A 145 -7.72 5.14 14.76
N SER A 146 -8.59 4.49 13.98
CA SER A 146 -9.06 4.97 12.67
C SER A 146 -10.50 4.51 12.42
N THR A 147 -11.09 4.99 11.34
CA THR A 147 -12.42 4.61 10.84
C THR A 147 -12.42 3.41 9.87
N GLY A 148 -11.26 2.92 9.45
CA GLY A 148 -11.13 1.87 8.43
C GLY A 148 -10.99 0.45 8.99
N ASP A 149 -10.55 -0.48 8.13
CA ASP A 149 -10.48 -1.91 8.45
C ASP A 149 -9.11 -2.37 8.96
N GLY A 150 -8.07 -1.53 8.87
CA GLY A 150 -6.66 -1.89 9.15
C GLY A 150 -6.11 -2.99 8.23
N GLY A 151 -6.94 -3.51 7.33
CA GLY A 151 -6.66 -4.56 6.36
C GLY A 151 -6.29 -4.00 4.99
N GLY A 152 -6.25 -2.68 4.84
CA GLY A 152 -5.87 -2.02 3.59
C GLY A 152 -6.86 -2.26 2.46
N ASN A 153 -8.12 -2.63 2.78
CA ASN A 153 -9.20 -2.71 1.80
C ASN A 153 -10.06 -1.45 1.80
N LYS A 154 -10.15 -0.77 2.96
CA LYS A 154 -10.84 0.51 3.14
C LYS A 154 -9.84 1.60 3.50
N VAL A 155 -10.22 2.86 3.23
CA VAL A 155 -9.41 4.01 3.62
C VAL A 155 -9.38 4.06 5.15
N ASP A 156 -8.17 4.12 5.74
CA ASP A 156 -8.02 4.32 7.17
C ASP A 156 -7.69 5.80 7.44
N ILE A 157 -8.63 6.52 8.06
CA ILE A 157 -8.43 7.90 8.50
C ILE A 157 -8.09 7.88 9.99
N PRO A 158 -6.90 8.34 10.42
CA PRO A 158 -6.58 8.44 11.84
C PRO A 158 -7.60 9.34 12.56
N LYS A 159 -8.10 8.93 13.73
CA LYS A 159 -9.02 9.79 14.51
C LYS A 159 -8.40 11.13 14.91
N SER A 160 -7.10 11.13 15.17
CA SER A 160 -6.33 12.34 15.50
C SER A 160 -5.88 13.13 14.27
N LEU A 161 -6.28 12.74 13.06
CA LEU A 161 -5.85 13.42 11.83
C LEU A 161 -6.13 14.92 11.92
N TYR A 162 -7.33 15.31 12.33
CA TYR A 162 -7.72 16.72 12.40
C TYR A 162 -7.09 17.51 13.56
N THR A 163 -6.54 16.81 14.55
CA THR A 163 -5.95 17.42 15.76
C THR A 163 -4.42 17.42 15.75
N THR A 164 -3.78 16.77 14.78
CA THR A 164 -2.32 16.63 14.71
C THR A 164 -1.79 17.11 13.36
N PRO A 165 -1.36 18.39 13.24
CA PRO A 165 -0.89 18.97 11.97
C PRO A 165 0.22 18.16 11.29
N ALA A 166 1.16 17.62 12.07
CA ALA A 166 2.23 16.76 11.54
C ALA A 166 1.69 15.49 10.87
N LEU A 167 0.60 14.91 11.37
CA LEU A 167 -0.03 13.74 10.77
C LEU A 167 -0.74 14.11 9.47
N GLN A 168 -1.44 15.26 9.43
CA GLN A 168 -2.07 15.76 8.20
C GLN A 168 -1.04 15.97 7.10
N GLN A 169 0.06 16.63 7.43
CA GLN A 169 1.15 16.87 6.50
C GLN A 169 1.70 15.54 5.94
N ARG A 170 1.95 14.55 6.80
CA ARG A 170 2.41 13.22 6.37
C ARG A 170 1.41 12.52 5.45
N VAL A 171 0.12 12.58 5.76
CA VAL A 171 -0.92 12.00 4.88
C VAL A 171 -0.90 12.68 3.51
N GLN A 172 -0.82 14.00 3.48
CA GLN A 172 -0.81 14.76 2.23
C GLN A 172 0.45 14.51 1.40
N GLU A 173 1.62 14.42 2.05
CA GLU A 173 2.88 14.07 1.39
C GLU A 173 2.86 12.66 0.81
N ALA A 174 2.36 11.67 1.57
CA ALA A 174 2.22 10.30 1.10
C ALA A 174 1.28 10.20 -0.11
N ARG A 175 0.14 10.90 -0.07
CA ARG A 175 -0.82 10.98 -1.20
C ARG A 175 -0.19 11.62 -2.42
N THR A 176 0.50 12.74 -2.23
CA THR A 176 1.15 13.47 -3.33
C THR A 176 2.18 12.59 -4.02
N LYS A 177 3.10 11.97 -3.26
CA LYS A 177 4.14 11.09 -3.81
C LYS A 177 3.55 9.87 -4.52
N LEU A 178 2.55 9.21 -3.93
CA LEU A 178 1.92 8.05 -4.56
C LEU A 178 1.16 8.43 -5.83
N LYS A 179 0.45 9.57 -5.85
CA LYS A 179 -0.23 10.09 -7.05
C LYS A 179 0.76 10.50 -8.15
N GLU A 180 1.87 11.12 -7.78
CA GLU A 180 2.92 11.56 -8.70
C GLU A 180 3.57 10.37 -9.42
N PHE A 181 3.92 9.30 -8.68
CA PHE A 181 4.68 8.19 -9.24
C PHE A 181 3.84 7.02 -9.74
N ILE A 182 2.63 6.81 -9.21
CA ILE A 182 1.73 5.74 -9.64
C ILE A 182 0.61 6.36 -10.48
N GLN A 183 0.89 6.46 -11.79
CA GLN A 183 -0.07 7.01 -12.75
C GLN A 183 -1.43 6.33 -12.63
N GLY A 184 -2.49 7.16 -12.58
CA GLY A 184 -3.88 6.72 -12.48
C GLY A 184 -4.34 6.33 -11.07
N LEU A 185 -3.49 6.44 -10.05
CA LEU A 185 -3.90 6.11 -8.68
C LEU A 185 -4.90 7.15 -8.15
N ASP A 186 -6.10 6.68 -7.85
CA ASP A 186 -7.10 7.48 -7.13
C ASP A 186 -6.74 7.58 -5.65
N VAL A 187 -6.32 8.78 -5.26
CA VAL A 187 -5.96 9.16 -3.89
C VAL A 187 -6.97 10.11 -3.24
N GLU A 188 -8.02 10.51 -3.96
CA GLU A 188 -8.88 11.64 -3.58
C GLU A 188 -10.20 11.24 -2.92
N HIS A 189 -10.66 9.99 -3.04
CA HIS A 189 -11.89 9.56 -2.36
C HIS A 189 -11.66 9.27 -0.85
N GLU A 190 -12.41 10.02 -0.03
CA GLU A 190 -12.61 9.95 1.45
C GLU A 190 -11.64 10.75 2.35
N ILE A 191 -11.46 12.05 2.09
CA ILE A 191 -11.32 13.07 3.15
C ILE A 191 -12.20 14.24 2.72
N GLY A 192 -13.53 14.18 2.95
CA GLY A 192 -14.40 15.24 2.44
C GLY A 192 -15.89 15.22 2.78
N ASP A 193 -16.55 14.07 2.96
CA ASP A 193 -18.03 14.05 3.12
C ASP A 193 -18.55 13.54 4.48
N ALA A 194 -17.66 13.24 5.43
CA ALA A 194 -18.10 13.07 6.81
C ALA A 194 -18.04 14.44 7.49
N PRO A 195 -19.18 15.00 7.94
CA PRO A 195 -19.14 16.21 8.77
C PRO A 195 -18.23 15.95 9.98
N PRO A 196 -17.59 17.00 10.53
CA PRO A 196 -16.81 16.85 11.75
C PRO A 196 -17.68 16.15 12.78
N ILE A 197 -17.20 15.03 13.31
CA ILE A 197 -17.82 14.41 14.49
C ILE A 197 -17.57 15.40 15.61
N MET A 198 -18.54 16.30 15.81
CA MET A 198 -18.62 17.15 16.99
C MET A 198 -18.79 16.19 18.15
N TYR A 199 -17.77 16.08 18.99
CA TYR A 199 -17.93 15.47 20.31
C TYR A 199 -18.85 16.42 21.08
N GLU A 200 -20.13 16.06 21.23
CA GLU A 200 -20.86 16.48 22.42
C GLU A 200 -20.19 15.73 23.57
N GLU A 201 -19.50 16.46 24.44
CA GLU A 201 -19.12 15.94 25.75
C GLU A 201 -20.39 15.46 26.43
N TYR A 202 -20.56 14.15 26.52
CA TYR A 202 -21.48 13.56 27.48
C TYR A 202 -20.92 13.89 28.87
N ILE A 203 -21.48 14.92 29.50
CA ILE A 203 -21.30 15.22 30.91
C ILE A 203 -22.35 14.36 31.64
N PRO A 204 -21.98 13.27 32.32
CA PRO A 204 -22.93 12.49 33.08
C PRO A 204 -23.31 13.29 34.34
N GLY A 205 -24.52 13.82 34.42
CA GLY A 205 -24.97 14.46 35.67
C GLY A 205 -26.21 15.36 35.65
N GLU A 206 -26.74 15.81 34.51
CA GLU A 206 -27.83 16.80 34.50
C GLU A 206 -29.05 16.34 33.68
N ASP A 207 -29.66 15.22 34.06
CA ASP A 207 -31.06 14.92 33.72
C ASP A 207 -31.90 14.98 35.00
N GLU A 208 -32.00 16.16 35.61
CA GLU A 208 -33.10 16.46 36.54
C GLU A 208 -34.36 16.77 35.71
N TRP A 209 -35.22 15.76 35.60
CA TRP A 209 -36.56 15.88 35.04
C TRP A 209 -37.43 16.82 35.90
N TYR A 210 -37.53 18.10 35.53
CA TYR A 210 -38.61 18.96 35.98
C TYR A 210 -39.81 18.81 35.04
N LEU A 211 -40.84 18.11 35.54
CA LEU A 211 -42.19 18.17 34.97
C LEU A 211 -42.81 19.54 35.28
N PRO A 212 -43.38 20.27 34.31
CA PRO A 212 -44.33 21.31 34.63
C PRO A 212 -45.77 20.74 34.58
N TYR A 213 -46.42 20.68 35.75
CA TYR A 213 -47.83 21.06 35.87
C TYR A 213 -47.90 22.60 35.79
N PRO A 214 -49.00 23.23 35.33
CA PRO A 214 -50.40 22.82 35.49
C PRO A 214 -51.16 22.46 34.21
#